data_AF-A0A225UGW2-F1
#
_entry.id   AF-A0A225UGW2-F1
#
_cell.length_a   1.000
_cell.length_b   1.000
_cell.length_c   1.000
_cell.angle_alpha   90.00
_cell.angle_beta   90.00
_cell.angle_gamma   90.00
#
_symmetry.space_group_name_H-M   'P 1'
#
loop_
_entity.id
_entity.type
_entity.pdbx_description
1 polymer ?
#
loop_
_entity_poly.entity_id
_entity_poly.type
_entity_poly.pdbx_seq_one_letter_code
_entity_poly.pdbx_strand_id
1 'polypeptide(L)'
;MTMTRAQSSNSPDDDAERVSAPIFTPILPPRITSTAHAALERREYEDTIRNRAKGETDDLIVLIKNTFDEGLLRQWCRLRWKMSMSNVTDELILAEVEKIIST
;
A
#
# COMPACT_ATOMS: atom_id res chain seq x y z
N MET A 1 -71.52 63.97 0.20
CA MET A 1 -70.45 63.71 1.19
C MET A 1 -69.13 63.88 0.47
N THR A 2 -68.41 64.96 0.73
CA THR A 2 -67.12 65.29 0.14
C THR A 2 -66.09 65.32 1.26
N MET A 3 -65.08 64.47 1.22
CA MET A 3 -63.82 64.73 1.93
C MET A 3 -62.65 64.35 1.04
N THR A 4 -61.86 65.37 0.77
CA THR A 4 -60.74 65.43 -0.16
C THR A 4 -59.48 64.84 0.50
N ARG A 5 -58.74 64.11 -0.33
CA ARG A 5 -57.43 63.48 -0.10
C ARG A 5 -56.40 64.43 0.53
N ALA A 6 -55.78 64.00 1.63
CA ALA A 6 -54.54 64.56 2.17
C ALA A 6 -53.31 63.91 1.51
N GLN A 7 -52.29 64.72 1.22
CA GLN A 7 -51.01 64.32 0.62
C GLN A 7 -49.96 63.99 1.70
N SER A 8 -49.14 62.99 1.38
CA SER A 8 -47.73 62.71 1.74
C SER A 8 -47.19 63.00 3.14
N SER A 9 -46.64 61.94 3.75
CA SER A 9 -45.28 62.00 4.30
C SER A 9 -44.59 60.66 4.04
N ASN A 10 -43.50 60.72 3.28
CA ASN A 10 -42.59 59.61 3.03
C ASN A 10 -41.67 59.47 4.25
N SER A 11 -41.51 58.26 4.77
CA SER A 11 -40.31 57.84 5.48
C SER A 11 -39.61 56.76 4.64
N PRO A 12 -38.27 56.76 4.56
CA PRO A 12 -37.53 55.95 3.60
C PRO A 12 -37.28 54.58 4.20
N ASP A 13 -37.95 53.54 3.68
CA ASP A 13 -37.54 52.17 3.98
C ASP A 13 -36.70 51.66 2.82
N ASP A 14 -35.40 51.67 3.12
CA ASP A 14 -34.35 50.80 2.63
C ASP A 14 -34.30 50.52 1.12
N ASP A 15 -33.43 51.28 0.47
CA ASP A 15 -32.55 50.81 -0.59
C ASP A 15 -31.86 49.50 -0.17
N ALA A 16 -32.54 48.38 -0.40
CA ALA A 16 -31.87 47.11 -0.63
C ALA A 16 -32.24 46.71 -2.06
N GLU A 17 -31.42 47.22 -2.98
CA GLU A 17 -31.19 46.73 -4.33
C GLU A 17 -31.69 45.30 -4.48
N ARG A 18 -32.95 45.14 -4.92
CA ARG A 18 -33.51 43.82 -5.19
C ARG A 18 -32.93 43.36 -6.51
N VAL A 19 -31.68 42.93 -6.44
CA VAL A 19 -31.06 42.11 -7.47
C VAL A 19 -31.96 40.88 -7.58
N SER A 20 -32.80 40.88 -8.62
CA SER A 20 -33.62 39.75 -8.99
C SER A 20 -32.69 38.64 -9.48
N ALA A 21 -32.08 37.92 -8.53
CA ALA A 21 -31.31 36.74 -8.83
C ALA A 21 -32.27 35.66 -9.34
N PRO A 22 -31.97 34.99 -10.47
CA PRO A 22 -32.82 33.93 -10.97
C PRO A 22 -32.90 32.81 -9.92
N ILE A 23 -34.13 32.36 -9.62
CA ILE A 23 -34.41 31.31 -8.63
C ILE A 23 -33.74 29.97 -9.03
N PHE A 24 -33.41 29.82 -10.31
CA PHE A 24 -32.77 28.63 -10.84
C PHE A 24 -31.44 28.98 -11.51
N THR A 25 -30.39 29.11 -10.69
CA THR A 25 -29.02 29.01 -11.19
C THR A 25 -28.69 27.51 -11.23
N PRO A 26 -28.56 26.87 -12.40
CA PRO A 26 -28.14 25.48 -12.44
C PRO A 26 -26.73 25.38 -11.86
N ILE A 27 -26.60 24.67 -10.74
CA ILE A 27 -25.29 24.34 -10.17
C ILE A 27 -24.62 23.41 -11.18
N LEU A 28 -23.59 23.91 -11.86
CA LEU A 28 -22.83 23.09 -12.80
C LEU A 28 -22.14 21.99 -11.97
N PRO A 29 -22.46 20.70 -12.16
CA PRO A 29 -21.81 19.65 -11.41
C PRO A 29 -20.30 19.70 -11.67
N PRO A 30 -19.46 19.48 -10.64
CA PRO A 30 -18.02 19.54 -10.79
C PRO A 30 -17.56 18.56 -11.88
N ARG A 31 -16.77 19.06 -12.84
CA ARG A 31 -16.20 18.23 -13.90
C ARG A 31 -15.12 17.34 -13.31
N ILE A 32 -15.46 16.08 -13.06
CA ILE A 32 -14.49 15.02 -12.76
C ILE A 32 -13.60 14.83 -13.98
N THR A 33 -12.32 15.21 -13.88
CA THR A 33 -11.35 15.13 -14.99
C THR A 33 -10.71 13.75 -15.12
N SER A 34 -10.84 12.87 -14.11
CA SER A 34 -10.41 11.48 -14.17
C SER A 34 -11.06 10.63 -13.07
N THR A 35 -11.62 9.49 -13.46
CA THR A 35 -12.06 8.39 -12.58
C THR A 35 -11.25 7.11 -12.87
N ALA A 36 -10.05 7.26 -13.43
CA ALA A 36 -9.30 6.14 -14.01
C ALA A 36 -8.89 5.11 -12.93
N HIS A 37 -9.56 3.96 -12.96
CA HIS A 37 -9.29 2.75 -12.18
C HIS A 37 -7.78 2.41 -12.12
N ALA A 38 -7.09 2.58 -13.26
CA ALA A 38 -5.67 2.28 -13.43
C ALA A 38 -4.73 3.11 -12.53
N ALA A 39 -5.14 4.30 -12.09
CA ALA A 39 -4.29 5.14 -11.23
C ALA A 39 -4.37 4.74 -9.74
N LEU A 40 -5.52 4.25 -9.29
CA LEU A 40 -5.69 3.70 -7.95
C LEU A 40 -5.03 2.31 -7.85
N GLU A 41 -5.26 1.45 -8.84
CA GLU A 41 -4.67 0.10 -8.88
C GLU A 41 -3.14 0.12 -8.90
N ARG A 42 -2.52 1.10 -9.57
CA ARG A 42 -1.05 1.24 -9.55
C ARG A 42 -0.50 1.54 -8.16
N ARG A 43 -1.14 2.46 -7.42
CA ARG A 43 -0.69 2.84 -6.08
C ARG A 43 -0.90 1.69 -5.09
N GLU A 44 -2.06 1.05 -5.13
CA GLU A 44 -2.35 -0.11 -4.28
C GLU A 44 -1.43 -1.30 -4.60
N TYR A 45 -1.11 -1.53 -5.88
CA TYR A 45 -0.13 -2.53 -6.29
C TYR A 45 1.27 -2.19 -5.78
N GLU A 46 1.74 -0.95 -5.97
CA GLU A 46 3.05 -0.52 -5.48
C GLU A 46 3.18 -0.62 -3.95
N ASP A 47 2.14 -0.26 -3.20
CA ASP A 47 2.12 -0.38 -1.74
C ASP A 47 2.04 -1.84 -1.26
N THR A 48 1.30 -2.70 -1.97
CA THR A 48 1.24 -4.14 -1.68
C THR A 48 2.59 -4.82 -1.94
N ILE A 49 3.28 -4.47 -3.01
CA ILE A 49 4.63 -4.98 -3.33
C ILE A 49 5.65 -4.49 -2.31
N ARG A 50 5.60 -3.21 -1.92
CA ARG A 50 6.49 -2.62 -0.91
C ARG A 50 6.34 -3.29 0.46
N ASN A 51 5.11 -3.60 0.86
CA ASN A 51 4.85 -4.28 2.14
C ASN A 51 5.30 -5.75 2.15
N ARG A 52 5.29 -6.44 1.00
CA ARG A 52 5.88 -7.79 0.88
C ARG A 52 7.41 -7.78 0.99
N ALA A 53 8.06 -6.75 0.48
CA ALA A 53 9.53 -6.63 0.53
C ALA A 53 10.06 -6.15 1.89
N LYS A 54 9.17 -5.71 2.79
CA LYS A 54 9.52 -5.19 4.13
C LYS A 54 9.21 -6.17 5.26
N GLY A 55 8.95 -7.44 4.93
CA GLY A 55 9.01 -8.53 5.89
C GLY A 55 10.48 -8.91 6.04
N GLU A 56 11.09 -8.45 7.13
CA GLU A 56 12.36 -8.91 7.73
C GLU A 56 12.84 -10.26 7.16
N THR A 57 13.66 -10.19 6.11
CA THR A 57 14.23 -11.37 5.45
C THR A 57 15.43 -11.95 6.22
N ASP A 58 15.89 -11.24 7.26
CA ASP A 58 17.06 -11.64 8.05
C ASP A 58 16.77 -12.87 8.92
N ASP A 59 15.50 -13.10 9.28
CA ASP A 59 15.06 -14.27 10.05
C ASP A 59 14.75 -15.50 9.16
N LEU A 60 14.86 -15.37 7.83
CA LEU A 60 14.54 -16.44 6.87
C LEU A 60 15.78 -17.14 6.28
N ILE A 61 16.96 -16.97 6.88
CA ILE A 61 18.12 -17.77 6.49
C ILE A 61 17.91 -19.19 7.04
N VAL A 62 17.24 -20.02 6.25
CA VAL A 62 17.09 -21.44 6.55
C VAL A 62 18.46 -22.08 6.50
N LEU A 63 18.94 -22.51 7.67
CA LEU A 63 20.18 -23.27 7.83
C LEU A 63 20.21 -24.43 6.81
N ILE A 64 21.28 -24.55 6.01
CA ILE A 64 21.50 -25.59 5.00
C ILE A 64 21.33 -26.97 5.62
N LYS A 65 21.82 -27.17 6.84
CA LYS A 65 21.63 -28.42 7.57
C LYS A 65 20.15 -28.83 7.73
N ASN A 66 19.22 -27.87 7.80
CA ASN A 66 17.80 -28.13 7.94
C ASN A 66 17.08 -28.41 6.61
N THR A 67 17.70 -28.08 5.47
CA THR A 67 17.17 -28.39 4.13
C THR A 67 17.80 -29.64 3.52
N PHE A 68 18.92 -30.10 4.08
CA PHE A 68 19.66 -31.25 3.57
C PHE A 68 18.94 -32.57 3.88
N ASP A 69 19.08 -33.55 2.97
CA ASP A 69 18.56 -34.89 3.22
C ASP A 69 19.23 -35.50 4.46
N GLU A 70 18.40 -35.87 5.43
CA GLU A 70 18.87 -36.35 6.74
C GLU A 70 19.57 -37.72 6.61
N GLY A 71 19.15 -38.56 5.67
CA GLY A 71 19.77 -39.86 5.38
C GLY A 71 21.19 -39.71 4.83
N LEU A 72 21.35 -38.83 3.85
CA LEU A 72 22.62 -38.47 3.25
C LEU A 72 23.55 -37.83 4.28
N LEU A 73 23.03 -36.87 5.06
CA LEU A 73 23.82 -36.18 6.09
C LEU A 73 24.32 -37.15 7.15
N ARG A 74 23.47 -38.08 7.62
CA ARG A 74 23.87 -39.17 8.52
C ARG A 74 25.03 -39.99 7.96
N GLN A 75 24.97 -40.30 6.67
CA GLN A 75 25.98 -41.13 6.04
C GLN A 75 27.30 -40.38 5.88
N TRP A 76 27.27 -39.10 5.54
CA TRP A 76 28.46 -38.25 5.50
C TRP A 76 29.10 -38.10 6.89
N CYS A 77 28.28 -37.86 7.91
CA CYS A 77 28.72 -37.80 9.31
C CYS A 77 29.45 -39.09 9.74
N ARG A 78 28.89 -40.26 9.40
CA ARG A 78 29.45 -41.57 9.78
C ARG A 78 30.68 -41.95 8.97
N LEU A 79 30.63 -41.80 7.65
CA LEU A 79 31.63 -42.36 6.76
C LEU A 79 32.79 -41.40 6.46
N ARG A 80 32.51 -40.10 6.28
CA ARG A 80 33.53 -39.12 5.89
C ARG A 80 34.08 -38.37 7.09
N TRP A 81 33.19 -37.69 7.83
CA TRP A 81 33.60 -36.73 8.84
C TRP A 81 33.83 -37.36 10.23
N LYS A 82 33.33 -38.58 10.46
CA LYS A 82 33.42 -39.31 11.74
C LYS A 82 33.00 -38.45 12.94
N MET A 83 31.94 -37.66 12.77
CA MET A 83 31.43 -36.73 13.79
C MET A 83 29.92 -36.90 13.99
N SER A 84 29.41 -36.36 15.10
CA SER A 84 27.97 -36.28 15.37
C SER A 84 27.30 -35.25 14.46
N MET A 85 26.05 -35.50 14.07
CA MET A 85 25.21 -34.55 13.31
C MET A 85 25.02 -33.21 14.03
N SER A 86 25.07 -33.21 15.37
CA SER A 86 24.98 -31.99 16.17
C SER A 86 26.12 -31.00 15.89
N ASN A 87 27.29 -31.52 15.52
CA ASN A 87 28.51 -30.74 15.31
C ASN A 87 28.69 -30.30 13.85
N VAL A 88 27.76 -30.67 12.96
CA VAL A 88 27.82 -30.24 11.56
C VAL A 88 27.33 -28.81 11.43
N THR A 89 28.14 -28.00 10.76
CA THR A 89 27.83 -26.62 10.36
C THR A 89 27.58 -26.54 8.86
N ASP A 90 26.93 -25.46 8.44
CA ASP A 90 26.54 -25.26 7.04
C ASP A 90 27.73 -25.07 6.12
N GLU A 91 28.79 -24.43 6.62
CA GLU A 91 30.02 -24.20 5.86
C GLU A 91 30.70 -25.53 5.52
N LEU A 92 30.64 -26.52 6.43
CA LEU A 92 31.20 -27.84 6.20
C LEU A 92 30.43 -28.60 5.12
N ILE A 93 29.10 -28.49 5.13
CA ILE A 93 28.24 -29.08 4.10
C ILE A 93 28.54 -28.44 2.75
N LEU A 94 28.61 -27.11 2.71
CA LEU A 94 28.84 -26.36 1.47
C LEU A 94 30.22 -26.66 0.88
N ALA A 95 31.27 -26.67 1.70
CA ALA A 95 32.63 -26.97 1.25
C ALA A 95 32.75 -28.39 0.67
N GLU A 96 32.06 -29.37 1.25
CA GLU A 96 32.08 -30.74 0.73
C GLU A 96 31.29 -30.86 -0.58
N VAL A 97 30.17 -30.13 -0.71
CA VAL A 97 29.41 -30.05 -1.98
C VAL A 97 30.26 -29.41 -3.07
N GLU A 98 30.93 -28.29 -2.78
CA GLU A 98 31.83 -27.63 -3.74
C GLU A 98 32.97 -28.54 -4.18
N LYS A 99 33.56 -29.29 -3.24
CA LYS A 99 34.59 -30.29 -3.55
C LYS A 99 34.08 -31.39 -4.48
N ILE A 100 32.85 -31.87 -4.29
CA ILE A 100 32.24 -32.89 -5.16
C ILE A 100 31.99 -32.32 -6.56
N ILE A 101 31.51 -31.09 -6.67
CA ILE A 101 31.22 -30.44 -7.96
C ILE A 101 32.49 -30.06 -8.72
N SER A 102 33.58 -29.73 -8.00
CA SER A 102 34.86 -29.36 -8.60
C SER A 102 35.70 -30.55 -9.06
N THR A 103 35.20 -31.77 -8.86
CA THR A 103 35.85 -33.02 -9.29
C THR A 103 35.33 -33.45 -10.65
#